data_AF-T0N710-F1
#
_entry.id   AF-T0N710-F1
#
_cell.length_a   1.000
_cell.length_b   1.000
_cell.length_c   1.000
_cell.angle_alpha   90.00
_cell.angle_beta   90.00
_cell.angle_gamma   90.00
#
_symmetry.space_group_name_H-M   'P 1'
#
loop_
_entity.id
_entity.type
_entity.pdbx_description
1 polymer ?
#
loop_
_entity_poly.entity_id
_entity_poly.type
_entity_poly.pdbx_seq_one_letter_code
_entity_poly.pdbx_strand_id
1 'polypeptide(L)'
;MKNMSGDRFNYYLKVIMNSRIEDLPEISEQFENDITISSAEAQELERVIDKHLNLFNRFGAKVVNAATGAEETPPRSDIDNFGNTSVQLDSQEAYGLEWKVYAPNPGFANSPVKKWYYNRKVASILNELLTDVVPGRLKDYFDYPPWLLGTVHAPSTIFMPINEIINLAIGRGVIPDWDYLVARGLPKALVDVLRTENIGYNL
;
A
#
# COMPACT_ATOMS: atom_id res chain seq x y z
N MET A 1 -31.68 -28.35 -4.24
CA MET A 1 -31.18 -26.98 -4.47
C MET A 1 -29.82 -26.89 -3.79
N LYS A 2 -28.74 -26.65 -4.55
CA LYS A 2 -27.39 -26.45 -3.99
C LYS A 2 -27.39 -25.14 -3.18
N ASN A 3 -26.79 -25.14 -2.00
CA ASN A 3 -26.58 -23.95 -1.17
C ASN A 3 -25.73 -22.94 -1.94
N MET A 4 -26.37 -22.02 -2.67
CA MET A 4 -25.71 -20.93 -3.40
C MET A 4 -25.24 -19.80 -2.48
N SER A 5 -25.68 -19.76 -1.21
CA SER A 5 -25.32 -18.70 -0.27
C SER A 5 -23.83 -18.74 0.11
N GLY A 6 -23.28 -19.94 0.35
CA GLY A 6 -21.88 -20.11 0.72
C GLY A 6 -20.91 -19.72 -0.39
N ASP A 7 -21.26 -19.98 -1.65
CA ASP A 7 -20.43 -19.59 -2.80
C ASP A 7 -20.42 -18.06 -2.99
N ARG A 8 -21.55 -17.40 -2.73
CA ARG A 8 -21.68 -15.94 -2.82
C ARG A 8 -21.03 -15.21 -1.66
N PHE A 9 -21.18 -15.69 -0.43
CA PHE A 9 -20.44 -15.19 0.73
C PHE A 9 -18.92 -15.25 0.50
N ASN A 10 -18.41 -16.38 0.02
CA ASN A 10 -16.98 -16.54 -0.28
C ASN A 10 -16.51 -15.63 -1.42
N TYR A 11 -17.37 -15.36 -2.40
CA TYR A 11 -17.10 -14.39 -3.46
C TYR A 11 -16.90 -12.99 -2.87
N TYR A 12 -17.84 -12.46 -2.08
CA TYR A 12 -17.70 -11.12 -1.51
C TYR A 12 -16.57 -11.01 -0.51
N LEU A 13 -16.34 -12.05 0.30
CA LEU A 13 -15.19 -12.10 1.19
C LEU A 13 -13.88 -11.96 0.39
N LYS A 14 -13.77 -12.66 -0.74
CA LYS A 14 -12.61 -12.54 -1.64
C LYS A 14 -12.52 -11.15 -2.27
N VAL A 15 -13.64 -10.54 -2.65
CA VAL A 15 -13.66 -9.17 -3.20
C VAL A 15 -13.17 -8.17 -2.14
N ILE A 16 -13.77 -8.17 -0.95
CA ILE A 16 -13.39 -7.28 0.18
C ILE A 16 -11.88 -7.39 0.48
N MET A 17 -11.34 -8.61 0.52
CA MET A 17 -9.92 -8.84 0.82
C MET A 17 -8.95 -8.36 -0.28
N ASN A 18 -9.43 -8.10 -1.49
CA ASN A 18 -8.59 -7.67 -2.63
C ASN A 18 -8.94 -6.26 -3.15
N SER A 19 -9.90 -5.58 -2.53
CA SER A 19 -10.37 -4.26 -2.92
C SER A 19 -9.65 -3.14 -2.17
N ARG A 20 -9.64 -1.93 -2.75
CA ARG A 20 -9.13 -0.74 -2.06
C ARG A 20 -10.16 -0.26 -1.04
N ILE A 21 -9.71 0.48 -0.03
CA ILE A 21 -10.59 1.04 1.01
C ILE A 21 -11.71 1.89 0.40
N GLU A 22 -11.37 2.65 -0.64
CA GLU A 22 -12.29 3.53 -1.38
C GLU A 22 -13.43 2.74 -2.04
N ASP A 23 -13.20 1.47 -2.38
CA ASP A 23 -14.17 0.60 -3.05
C ASP A 23 -15.07 -0.14 -2.04
N LEU A 24 -14.68 -0.21 -0.75
CA LEU A 24 -15.41 -0.97 0.27
C LEU A 24 -16.86 -0.50 0.50
N PRO A 25 -17.19 0.81 0.47
CA PRO A 25 -18.58 1.25 0.55
C PRO A 25 -19.46 0.72 -0.60
N GLU A 26 -18.95 0.70 -1.83
CA GLU A 26 -19.69 0.17 -2.99
C GLU A 26 -19.87 -1.35 -2.91
N ILE A 27 -18.91 -2.06 -2.31
CA ILE A 27 -18.99 -3.52 -2.13
C ILE A 27 -19.99 -3.89 -1.03
N SER A 28 -20.08 -3.07 0.04
CA SER A 28 -21.11 -3.22 1.08
C SER A 28 -22.51 -3.14 0.48
N GLU A 29 -22.78 -2.08 -0.30
CA GLU A 29 -24.06 -1.92 -1.00
C GLU A 29 -24.38 -3.10 -1.93
N GLN A 30 -23.37 -3.69 -2.58
CA GLN A 30 -23.58 -4.81 -3.49
C GLN A 30 -23.99 -6.12 -2.79
N PHE A 31 -23.49 -6.43 -1.58
CA PHE A 31 -23.92 -7.65 -0.89
C PHE A 31 -25.17 -7.44 -0.04
N GLU A 32 -25.44 -6.22 0.44
CA GLU A 32 -26.68 -5.92 1.14
C GLU A 32 -27.91 -6.04 0.22
N ASN A 33 -27.72 -5.78 -1.07
CA ASN A 33 -28.75 -5.94 -2.10
C ASN A 33 -28.73 -7.32 -2.78
N ASP A 34 -27.81 -8.23 -2.42
CA ASP A 34 -27.78 -9.59 -2.98
C ASP A 34 -28.76 -10.51 -2.26
N ILE A 35 -29.89 -10.80 -2.91
CA ILE A 35 -30.96 -11.69 -2.41
C ILE A 35 -30.49 -13.12 -2.11
N THR A 36 -29.30 -13.52 -2.58
CA THR A 36 -28.74 -14.85 -2.36
C THR A 36 -27.91 -14.94 -1.08
N ILE A 37 -27.65 -13.81 -0.42
CA ILE A 37 -26.93 -13.72 0.84
C ILE A 37 -27.94 -13.60 1.98
N SER A 38 -27.71 -14.42 3.02
CA SER A 38 -28.51 -14.32 4.23
C SER A 38 -28.11 -13.10 5.06
N SER A 39 -29.05 -12.58 5.85
CA SER A 39 -28.78 -11.43 6.72
C SER A 39 -27.62 -11.67 7.70
N ALA A 40 -27.37 -12.93 8.10
CA ALA A 40 -26.25 -13.30 8.97
C ALA A 40 -24.91 -13.28 8.22
N GLU A 41 -24.88 -13.74 6.96
CA GLU A 41 -23.70 -13.66 6.09
C GLU A 41 -23.37 -12.20 5.76
N ALA A 42 -24.36 -11.36 5.47
CA ALA A 42 -24.17 -9.93 5.24
C ALA A 42 -23.59 -9.21 6.47
N GLN A 43 -24.09 -9.51 7.68
CA GLN A 43 -23.53 -8.94 8.92
C GLN A 43 -22.08 -9.34 9.15
N GLU A 44 -21.70 -10.57 8.80
CA GLU A 44 -20.30 -11.01 8.93
C GLU A 44 -19.40 -10.33 7.89
N LEU A 45 -19.86 -10.15 6.65
CA LEU A 45 -19.15 -9.39 5.62
C LEU A 45 -18.96 -7.93 6.03
N GLU A 46 -20.01 -7.31 6.58
CA GLU A 46 -19.95 -5.93 7.10
C GLU A 46 -18.97 -5.83 8.27
N ARG A 47 -18.96 -6.80 9.19
CA ARG A 47 -17.97 -6.87 10.27
C ARG A 47 -16.53 -6.98 9.74
N VAL A 48 -16.32 -7.65 8.60
CA VAL A 48 -15.02 -7.76 7.93
C VAL A 48 -14.62 -6.42 7.28
N ILE A 49 -15.57 -5.71 6.66
CA ILE A 49 -15.38 -4.34 6.13
C ILE A 49 -15.04 -3.40 7.28
N ASP A 50 -15.84 -3.37 8.35
CA ASP A 50 -15.61 -2.56 9.54
C ASP A 50 -14.25 -2.83 10.16
N LYS A 51 -13.84 -4.10 10.22
CA LYS A 51 -12.51 -4.46 10.70
C LYS A 51 -11.43 -3.88 9.78
N HIS A 52 -11.61 -3.95 8.46
CA HIS A 52 -10.68 -3.31 7.51
C HIS A 52 -10.64 -1.80 7.70
N LEU A 53 -11.80 -1.12 7.75
CA LEU A 53 -11.90 0.33 7.96
C LEU A 53 -11.32 0.78 9.31
N ASN A 54 -11.59 0.05 10.39
CA ASN A 54 -11.09 0.36 11.73
C ASN A 54 -9.61 0.05 11.92
N LEU A 55 -9.05 -0.91 11.18
CA LEU A 55 -7.61 -1.11 11.09
C LEU A 55 -6.91 0.10 10.45
N PHE A 56 -7.59 0.80 9.53
CA PHE A 56 -7.10 2.07 8.98
C PHE A 56 -7.39 3.29 9.88
N ASN A 57 -8.48 3.28 10.67
CA ASN A 57 -8.91 4.40 11.53
C ASN A 57 -8.46 4.30 13.01
N ARG A 58 -7.27 3.78 13.32
CA ARG A 58 -6.80 3.63 14.71
C ARG A 58 -6.60 4.93 15.53
N PHE A 59 -7.10 6.08 15.08
CA PHE A 59 -7.28 7.28 15.89
C PHE A 59 -8.70 7.85 15.71
N GLY A 60 -9.64 7.40 16.54
CA GLY A 60 -10.92 8.06 16.74
C GLY A 60 -10.75 9.30 17.63
N ALA A 61 -10.15 10.37 17.12
CA ALA A 61 -10.19 11.68 17.77
C ALA A 61 -11.25 12.54 17.05
N LYS A 62 -12.38 12.77 17.71
CA LYS A 62 -13.38 13.75 17.28
C LYS A 62 -12.95 15.13 17.73
N VAL A 63 -13.09 16.13 16.87
CA VAL A 63 -12.76 17.53 17.18
C VAL A 63 -14.06 18.32 17.23
N VAL A 64 -14.25 19.12 18.28
CA VAL A 64 -15.43 19.99 18.39
C VAL A 64 -15.15 21.28 17.60
N ASN A 65 -15.98 21.55 16.60
CA ASN A 65 -15.86 22.74 15.77
C ASN A 65 -16.20 23.99 16.60
N ALA A 66 -15.26 24.95 16.71
CA ALA A 66 -15.42 26.12 17.57
C ALA A 66 -16.49 27.12 17.09
N ALA A 67 -16.93 27.03 15.84
CA ALA A 67 -17.96 27.90 15.26
C ALA A 67 -19.36 27.29 15.31
N THR A 68 -19.49 25.96 15.19
CA THR A 68 -20.78 25.25 15.12
C THR A 68 -21.12 24.47 16.39
N GLY A 69 -20.13 24.16 17.25
CA GLY A 69 -20.29 23.41 18.49
C GLY A 69 -20.56 21.91 18.30
N ALA A 70 -20.55 21.41 17.05
CA ALA A 70 -20.78 20.02 16.74
C ALA A 70 -19.49 19.18 16.81
N GLU A 71 -19.61 17.91 17.20
CA GLU A 71 -18.53 16.92 17.06
C GLU A 71 -18.34 16.61 15.57
N GLU A 72 -17.20 17.02 15.02
CA GLU A 72 -16.84 16.79 13.63
C GLU A 72 -15.61 15.87 13.54
N THR A 73 -15.52 15.12 12.44
CA THR A 73 -14.30 14.37 12.12
C THR A 73 -13.27 15.40 11.65
N PRO A 74 -12.03 15.39 12.17
CA PRO A 74 -11.01 16.34 11.73
C PRO A 74 -10.85 16.24 10.20
N PRO A 75 -10.64 17.37 9.48
CA PRO A 75 -10.39 17.33 8.05
C PRO A 75 -9.21 16.40 7.79
N ARG A 76 -9.46 15.29 7.07
CA ARG A 76 -8.45 14.29 6.74
C ARG A 76 -7.53 14.85 5.66
N SER A 77 -6.46 15.52 6.08
CA SER A 77 -5.32 15.83 5.22
C SER A 77 -4.15 14.90 5.58
N ASP A 78 -3.71 14.13 4.59
CA ASP A 78 -2.50 13.33 4.48
C ASP A 78 -2.39 11.99 5.24
N ILE A 79 -2.42 10.94 4.42
CA ILE A 79 -2.07 9.55 4.72
C ILE A 79 -0.59 9.51 5.15
N ASP A 80 -0.27 9.25 6.43
CA ASP A 80 1.14 9.18 6.85
C ASP A 80 1.52 8.07 7.84
N ASN A 81 0.57 7.25 8.35
CA ASN A 81 0.91 6.18 9.31
C ASN A 81 0.78 4.75 8.76
N PHE A 82 0.35 4.58 7.50
CA PHE A 82 0.19 3.28 6.82
C PHE A 82 -0.50 2.20 7.69
N GLY A 83 -1.61 2.54 8.34
CA GLY A 83 -2.31 1.63 9.26
C GLY A 83 -1.65 1.54 10.65
N ASN A 84 -1.05 2.64 11.12
CA ASN A 84 -0.25 2.73 12.35
C ASN A 84 0.96 1.78 12.38
N THR A 85 1.50 1.45 11.21
CA THR A 85 2.67 0.57 11.06
C THR A 85 3.97 1.34 10.93
N SER A 86 3.86 2.65 10.66
CA SER A 86 4.98 3.51 10.34
C SER A 86 4.88 4.82 11.10
N VAL A 87 6.03 5.36 11.48
CA VAL A 87 6.19 6.71 12.00
C VAL A 87 6.90 7.53 10.95
N GLN A 88 6.29 8.62 10.50
CA GLN A 88 7.01 9.61 9.72
C GLN A 88 8.00 10.33 10.63
N LEU A 89 9.28 10.28 10.28
CA LEU A 89 10.36 10.88 11.04
C LEU A 89 10.65 12.31 10.59
N ASP A 90 10.73 12.53 9.28
CA ASP A 90 11.22 13.78 8.70
C ASP A 90 10.86 13.90 7.20
N SER A 91 11.18 15.06 6.61
CA SER A 91 11.31 15.27 5.16
C SER A 91 12.77 15.57 4.81
N GLN A 92 13.29 14.96 3.74
CA GLN A 92 14.67 15.19 3.28
C GLN A 92 14.69 15.58 1.81
N GLU A 93 15.43 16.62 1.46
CA GLU A 93 15.70 16.96 0.07
C GLU A 93 16.92 16.19 -0.45
N ALA A 94 16.71 15.39 -1.51
CA ALA A 94 17.77 14.66 -2.19
C ALA A 94 17.43 14.48 -3.67
N TYR A 95 18.45 14.56 -4.53
CA TYR A 95 18.30 14.42 -5.99
C TYR A 95 17.30 15.42 -6.62
N GLY A 96 17.12 16.58 -5.99
CA GLY A 96 16.16 17.60 -6.41
C GLY A 96 14.70 17.26 -6.11
N LEU A 97 14.46 16.32 -5.19
CA LEU A 97 13.13 15.89 -4.75
C LEU A 97 13.03 15.94 -3.22
N GLU A 98 11.85 16.25 -2.70
CA GLU A 98 11.53 16.07 -1.28
C GLU A 98 11.08 14.63 -1.03
N TRP A 99 11.70 13.97 -0.06
CA TRP A 99 11.43 12.60 0.35
C TRP A 99 10.86 12.59 1.76
N LYS A 100 9.70 11.95 1.94
CA LYS A 100 9.19 11.64 3.27
C LYS A 100 9.94 10.44 3.82
N VAL A 101 10.44 10.54 5.04
CA VAL A 101 11.22 9.48 5.70
C VAL A 101 10.36 8.82 6.76
N TYR A 102 10.23 7.49 6.67
CA TYR A 102 9.49 6.69 7.65
C TYR A 102 10.40 5.68 8.32
N ALA A 103 10.00 5.26 9.52
CA ALA A 103 10.53 4.11 10.21
C ALA A 103 9.40 3.18 10.65
N PRO A 104 9.67 1.86 10.82
CA PRO A 104 8.68 0.95 11.35
C PRO A 104 8.33 1.32 12.79
N ASN A 105 7.04 1.22 13.14
CA ASN A 105 6.64 1.24 14.54
C ASN A 105 7.22 0.02 15.28
N PRO A 106 7.31 0.04 16.63
CA PRO A 106 7.91 -1.06 17.40
C PRO A 106 7.31 -2.45 17.11
N GLY A 107 6.03 -2.53 16.72
CA GLY A 107 5.38 -3.78 16.31
C GLY A 107 5.78 -4.34 14.94
N PHE A 108 6.51 -3.57 14.13
CA PHE A 108 6.98 -3.90 12.77
C PHE A 108 8.51 -3.92 12.65
N ALA A 109 9.22 -3.92 13.77
CA ALA A 109 10.68 -3.81 13.84
C ALA A 109 11.47 -5.03 13.29
N ASN A 110 10.78 -6.09 12.84
CA ASN A 110 11.42 -7.32 12.33
C ASN A 110 11.87 -7.22 10.86
N SER A 111 11.65 -6.09 10.18
CA SER A 111 12.13 -5.89 8.81
C SER A 111 13.63 -5.54 8.80
N PRO A 112 14.41 -6.03 7.81
CA PRO A 112 15.78 -5.59 7.61
C PRO A 112 15.86 -4.09 7.27
N VAL A 113 14.77 -3.51 6.77
CA VAL A 113 14.69 -2.09 6.41
C VAL A 113 14.23 -1.27 7.62
N LYS A 114 15.14 -0.44 8.14
CA LYS A 114 14.89 0.43 9.31
C LYS A 114 14.37 1.82 8.95
N LYS A 115 14.57 2.23 7.70
CA LYS A 115 14.10 3.52 7.16
C LYS A 115 13.63 3.33 5.73
N TRP A 116 12.53 4.00 5.39
CA TRP A 116 12.00 4.03 4.04
C TRP A 116 11.85 5.47 3.58
N TYR A 117 12.36 5.75 2.39
CA TYR A 117 12.33 7.06 1.75
C TYR A 117 11.30 7.01 0.65
N TYR A 118 10.23 7.78 0.82
CA TYR A 118 9.10 7.77 -0.10
C TYR A 118 9.00 9.10 -0.83
N ASN A 119 8.82 9.02 -2.13
CA ASN A 119 8.41 10.13 -2.96
C ASN A 119 7.31 9.65 -3.90
N ARG A 120 6.13 10.27 -3.81
CA ARG A 120 4.94 9.86 -4.58
C ARG A 120 5.16 9.86 -6.10
N LYS A 121 5.93 10.82 -6.62
CA LYS A 121 6.23 10.89 -8.05
C LYS A 121 7.11 9.71 -8.48
N VAL A 122 8.16 9.42 -7.72
CA VAL A 122 9.05 8.29 -7.99
C VAL A 122 8.30 6.97 -7.87
N ALA A 123 7.53 6.77 -6.79
CA ALA A 123 6.75 5.55 -6.58
C ALA A 123 5.75 5.31 -7.72
N SER A 124 5.03 6.35 -8.16
CA SER A 124 4.10 6.28 -9.29
C SER A 124 4.81 5.82 -10.59
N ILE A 125 5.96 6.41 -10.92
CA ILE A 125 6.75 6.01 -12.10
C ILE A 125 7.19 4.54 -11.98
N LEU A 126 7.68 4.13 -10.81
CA LEU A 126 8.14 2.75 -10.61
C LEU A 126 6.98 1.75 -10.65
N ASN A 127 5.83 2.08 -10.08
CA ASN A 127 4.62 1.25 -10.14
C ASN A 127 4.16 1.09 -11.60
N GLU A 128 4.09 2.18 -12.37
CA GLU A 128 3.72 2.13 -13.81
C GLU A 128 4.65 1.20 -14.60
N LEU A 129 5.96 1.30 -14.37
CA LEU A 129 6.96 0.61 -15.20
C LEU A 129 7.24 -0.84 -14.76
N LEU A 130 7.10 -1.15 -13.46
CA LEU A 130 7.66 -2.37 -12.88
C LEU A 130 6.60 -3.30 -12.26
N THR A 131 5.31 -2.97 -12.31
CA THR A 131 4.23 -3.81 -11.73
C THR A 131 4.31 -5.28 -12.17
N ASP A 132 4.70 -5.56 -13.42
CA ASP A 132 4.75 -6.94 -13.93
C ASP A 132 5.94 -7.76 -13.39
N VAL A 133 6.92 -7.10 -12.77
CA VAL A 133 8.14 -7.75 -12.26
C VAL A 133 8.28 -7.70 -10.74
N VAL A 134 7.51 -6.89 -10.04
CA VAL A 134 7.51 -6.92 -8.57
C VAL A 134 6.93 -8.25 -8.05
N PRO A 135 7.38 -8.73 -6.88
CA PRO A 135 6.83 -9.93 -6.27
C PRO A 135 5.31 -9.84 -6.10
N GLY A 136 4.58 -10.88 -6.49
CA GLY A 136 3.11 -10.90 -6.39
C GLY A 136 2.37 -9.96 -7.35
N ARG A 137 3.09 -9.19 -8.19
CA ARG A 137 2.52 -8.18 -9.11
C ARG A 137 1.59 -7.19 -8.42
N LEU A 138 1.95 -6.77 -7.21
CA LEU A 138 1.20 -5.78 -6.46
C LEU A 138 1.27 -4.43 -7.20
N LYS A 139 0.13 -3.91 -7.63
CA LYS A 139 0.02 -2.71 -8.48
C LYS A 139 0.65 -1.45 -7.88
N ASP A 140 0.51 -1.29 -6.57
CA ASP A 140 0.97 -0.10 -5.85
C ASP A 140 2.17 -0.45 -4.94
N TYR A 141 3.00 -1.42 -5.34
CA TYR A 141 4.11 -1.98 -4.56
C TYR A 141 5.02 -0.93 -3.93
N PHE A 142 5.38 0.12 -4.69
CA PHE A 142 6.27 1.19 -4.21
C PHE A 142 5.59 2.24 -3.34
N ASP A 143 4.27 2.15 -3.12
CA ASP A 143 3.53 3.01 -2.20
C ASP A 143 3.48 2.42 -0.78
N TYR A 144 3.99 1.21 -0.58
CA TYR A 144 4.02 0.55 0.72
C TYR A 144 5.43 0.51 1.32
N PRO A 145 5.56 0.77 2.64
CA PRO A 145 6.81 0.51 3.33
C PRO A 145 7.26 -0.95 3.22
N PRO A 146 8.57 -1.21 3.06
CA PRO A 146 9.14 -2.56 2.96
C PRO A 146 8.75 -3.52 4.08
N TRP A 147 8.58 -3.02 5.31
CA TRP A 147 8.18 -3.82 6.47
C TRP A 147 6.72 -4.29 6.46
N LEU A 148 5.90 -3.82 5.51
CA LEU A 148 4.54 -4.31 5.31
C LEU A 148 4.46 -5.48 4.34
N LEU A 149 5.41 -5.57 3.41
CA LEU A 149 5.42 -6.57 2.36
C LEU A 149 5.70 -7.95 2.97
N GLY A 150 4.84 -8.92 2.70
CA GLY A 150 4.92 -10.28 3.27
C GLY A 150 4.28 -10.43 4.64
N THR A 151 3.61 -9.38 5.13
CA THR A 151 2.82 -9.43 6.38
C THR A 151 1.34 -9.60 6.08
N VAL A 152 0.51 -9.69 7.11
CA VAL A 152 -0.96 -9.66 6.96
C VAL A 152 -1.48 -8.43 6.23
N HIS A 153 -0.70 -7.34 6.15
CA HIS A 153 -1.05 -6.11 5.45
C HIS A 153 -0.77 -6.16 3.94
N ALA A 154 0.14 -7.02 3.49
CA ALA A 154 0.44 -7.26 2.08
C ALA A 154 0.96 -8.69 1.87
N PRO A 155 0.11 -9.72 2.06
CA PRO A 155 0.54 -11.12 2.20
C PRO A 155 0.93 -11.79 0.89
N SER A 156 0.49 -11.26 -0.25
CA SER A 156 0.73 -11.81 -1.59
C SER A 156 2.07 -11.38 -2.20
N THR A 157 2.85 -10.57 -1.50
CA THR A 157 4.10 -9.99 -1.99
C THR A 157 5.17 -10.08 -0.91
N ILE A 158 6.43 -9.86 -1.28
CA ILE A 158 7.57 -9.79 -0.35
C ILE A 158 8.44 -8.61 -0.76
N PHE A 159 9.20 -8.08 0.18
CA PHE A 159 10.18 -7.05 -0.14
C PHE A 159 11.29 -7.61 -1.03
N MET A 160 11.54 -6.90 -2.12
CA MET A 160 12.65 -7.03 -3.04
C MET A 160 13.28 -5.64 -3.24
N PRO A 161 14.62 -5.53 -3.17
CA PRO A 161 15.34 -4.29 -3.45
C PRO A 161 15.04 -3.71 -4.84
N ILE A 162 14.97 -2.37 -4.94
CA ILE A 162 14.59 -1.67 -6.18
C ILE A 162 15.54 -2.00 -7.34
N ASN A 163 16.84 -2.10 -7.05
CA ASN A 163 17.86 -2.45 -8.03
C ASN A 163 17.68 -3.87 -8.60
N GLU A 164 17.28 -4.84 -7.77
CA GLU A 164 16.95 -6.20 -8.21
C GLU A 164 15.72 -6.22 -9.11
N ILE A 165 14.66 -5.48 -8.73
CA ILE A 165 13.44 -5.36 -9.54
C ILE A 165 13.76 -4.76 -10.91
N ILE A 166 14.57 -3.70 -10.96
CA ILE A 166 14.97 -3.05 -12.22
C ILE A 166 15.80 -4.00 -13.09
N ASN A 167 16.79 -4.68 -12.51
CA ASN A 167 17.60 -5.65 -13.25
C ASN A 167 16.74 -6.80 -13.80
N LEU A 168 15.75 -7.26 -13.03
CA LEU A 168 14.79 -8.25 -13.48
C LEU A 168 13.90 -7.73 -14.62
N ALA A 169 13.46 -6.46 -14.56
CA ALA A 169 12.70 -5.82 -15.62
C ALA A 169 13.48 -5.75 -16.94
N ILE A 170 14.75 -5.37 -16.87
CA ILE A 170 15.67 -5.36 -18.02
C ILE A 170 15.86 -6.78 -18.55
N GLY A 171 16.18 -7.74 -17.68
CA GLY A 171 16.39 -9.14 -18.06
C GLY A 171 15.16 -9.81 -18.70
N ARG A 172 13.96 -9.33 -18.37
CA ARG A 172 12.69 -9.79 -18.98
C ARG A 172 12.24 -8.96 -20.18
N GLY A 173 12.96 -7.89 -20.53
CA GLY A 173 12.58 -6.98 -21.62
C GLY A 173 11.33 -6.15 -21.34
N VAL A 174 10.95 -5.96 -20.06
CA VAL A 174 9.83 -5.07 -19.67
C VAL A 174 10.24 -3.60 -19.84
N ILE A 175 11.50 -3.30 -19.54
CA ILE A 175 12.15 -2.02 -19.88
C ILE A 175 13.47 -2.33 -20.62
N PRO A 176 13.94 -1.44 -21.51
CA PRO A 176 15.13 -1.71 -22.32
C PRO A 176 16.44 -1.62 -21.53
N ASP A 177 16.59 -0.62 -20.67
CA ASP A 177 17.79 -0.39 -19.85
C ASP A 177 17.51 0.58 -18.68
N TRP A 178 18.56 0.93 -17.94
CA TRP A 178 18.50 1.88 -16.84
C TRP A 178 18.27 3.33 -17.30
N ASP A 179 18.71 3.71 -18.51
CA ASP A 179 18.58 5.08 -19.03
C ASP A 179 17.11 5.36 -19.41
N TYR A 180 16.34 4.33 -19.72
CA TYR A 180 14.88 4.40 -19.86
C TYR A 180 14.19 5.00 -18.63
N LEU A 181 14.66 4.69 -17.42
CA LEU A 181 14.09 5.26 -16.19
C LEU A 181 14.27 6.77 -16.12
N VAL A 182 15.40 7.28 -16.63
CA VAL A 182 15.66 8.73 -16.75
C VAL A 182 14.73 9.35 -17.77
N ALA A 183 14.56 8.70 -18.94
CA ALA A 183 13.63 9.15 -19.98
C ALA A 183 12.17 9.21 -19.49
N ARG A 184 11.81 8.37 -18.51
CA ARG A 184 10.50 8.35 -17.85
C ARG A 184 10.36 9.38 -16.71
N GLY A 185 11.40 10.15 -16.44
CA GLY A 185 11.35 11.30 -15.53
C GLY A 185 11.95 11.07 -14.14
N LEU A 186 12.67 9.96 -13.92
CA LEU A 186 13.49 9.83 -12.72
C LEU A 186 14.77 10.69 -12.83
N PRO A 187 15.21 11.37 -11.75
CA PRO A 187 16.46 12.10 -11.75
C PRO A 187 17.64 11.16 -12.06
N LYS A 188 18.53 11.57 -12.97
CA LYS A 188 19.71 10.79 -13.35
C LYS A 188 20.57 10.39 -12.14
N ALA A 189 20.81 11.32 -11.23
CA ALA A 189 21.58 11.07 -10.01
C ALA A 189 20.94 10.00 -9.10
N LEU A 190 19.61 9.91 -9.07
CA LEU A 190 18.91 8.83 -8.35
C LEU A 190 19.12 7.48 -9.05
N VAL A 191 18.98 7.45 -10.38
CA VAL A 191 19.18 6.23 -11.18
C VAL A 191 20.61 5.71 -11.06
N ASP A 192 21.60 6.58 -11.05
CA ASP A 192 23.02 6.21 -10.88
C ASP A 192 23.28 5.57 -9.51
N VAL A 193 22.62 6.05 -8.45
CA VAL A 193 22.72 5.45 -7.10
C VAL A 193 22.02 4.09 -7.05
N LEU A 194 20.78 3.99 -7.55
CA LEU A 194 20.06 2.71 -7.61
C LEU A 194 20.83 1.63 -8.41
N ARG A 195 21.58 2.05 -9.44
CA ARG A 195 22.43 1.16 -10.23
C ARG A 195 23.65 0.66 -9.45
N THR A 196 24.20 1.48 -8.55
CA THR A 196 25.45 1.20 -7.81
C THR A 196 25.25 0.54 -6.45
N GLU A 197 24.03 0.55 -5.89
CA GLU A 197 23.66 -0.19 -4.66
C GLU A 197 23.85 -1.72 -4.75
N ASN A 198 24.31 -2.24 -5.90
CA ASN A 198 24.58 -3.66 -6.13
C ASN A 198 26.05 -4.09 -5.93
N ILE A 199 26.80 -3.47 -5.01
CA ILE A 199 28.11 -3.98 -4.58
C ILE A 199 28.10 -4.25 -3.08
N GLY A 200 27.61 -5.43 -2.73
CA GLY A 200 27.92 -6.14 -1.49
C GLY A 200 27.06 -5.78 -0.29
N TYR A 201 26.28 -6.76 0.18
CA TYR A 201 26.04 -6.93 1.60
C TYR A 201 27.36 -6.75 2.36
N ASN A 202 27.55 -5.60 2.98
CA ASN A 202 28.56 -5.41 4.01
C ASN A 202 27.81 -5.15 5.31
N LEU A 203 27.55 -6.28 5.99
CA LEU A 203 27.47 -6.53 7.44
C LEU A 203 26.78 -5.46 8.31
#